data_AF-A0A939WSJ6-F1
#
_entry.id   AF-A0A939WSJ6-F1
#
_cell.length_a   1.000
_cell.length_b   1.000
_cell.length_c   1.000
_cell.angle_alpha   90.00
_cell.angle_beta   90.00
_cell.angle_gamma   90.00
#
_symmetry.space_group_name_H-M   'P 1'
#
loop_
_entity.id
_entity.type
_entity.pdbx_description
1 polymer ?
#
loop_
_entity_poly.entity_id
_entity_poly.type
_entity_poly.pdbx_seq_one_letter_code
_entity_poly.pdbx_strand_id
1 'polypeptide(L)' 'MASINCYQTISDIPESQGKEVLLKILNSPKADCDKLKKIAADYEKKALEMMQAESREQQQ' A
#
# COMPACT_ATOMS: atom_id res chain seq x y z
N MET A 1 6.03 -6.07 20.56
CA MET A 1 5.34 -6.42 19.30
C MET A 1 4.99 -5.13 18.59
N ALA A 2 5.65 -4.81 17.48
CA ALA A 2 5.25 -3.67 16.66
C ALA A 2 3.99 -4.08 15.90
N SER A 3 2.84 -3.52 16.27
CA SER A 3 1.62 -3.70 15.51
C SER A 3 1.83 -3.02 14.15
N ILE A 4 1.92 -3.80 13.08
CA ILE A 4 1.90 -3.25 11.72
C ILE A 4 0.50 -2.64 11.57
N ASN A 5 0.39 -1.31 11.61
CA ASN A 5 -0.87 -0.63 11.30
C ASN A 5 -1.15 -0.82 9.81
N CYS A 6 -1.84 -1.91 9.48
CA CYS A 6 -2.27 -2.21 8.13
C CYS A 6 -3.46 -1.30 7.79
N TYR A 7 -3.21 -0.23 7.02
CA TYR A 7 -4.28 0.57 6.44
C TYR A 7 -4.85 -0.17 5.22
N GLN A 8 -6.14 -0.52 5.24
CA GLN A 8 -6.79 -1.24 4.14
C GLN A 8 -7.31 -0.28 3.05
N THR A 9 -7.74 0.91 3.45
CA THR A 9 -8.29 1.94 2.59
C THR A 9 -7.60 3.27 2.83
N ILE A 10 -7.72 4.19 1.88
CA ILE A 10 -7.17 5.54 2.04
C ILE A 10 -7.79 6.30 3.23
N SER A 11 -9.00 5.90 3.62
CA SER A 11 -9.73 6.44 4.77
C SER A 11 -9.07 6.06 6.10
N ASP A 12 -8.41 4.90 6.14
CA ASP A 12 -7.75 4.38 7.35
C ASP A 12 -6.41 5.08 7.62
N ILE A 13 -5.83 5.71 6.58
CA ILE A 13 -4.58 6.47 6.71
C ILE A 13 -4.87 7.76 7.52
N PRO A 14 -4.09 8.05 8.59
CA PRO A 14 -4.22 9.29 9.34
C PRO A 14 -4.08 10.54 8.46
N GLU A 15 -4.80 11.59 8.85
CA GLU A 15 -4.65 12.93 8.27
C GLU A 15 -3.17 13.35 8.28
N SER A 16 -2.63 13.60 7.09
CA SER A 16 -1.25 14.01 6.89
C SER A 16 -1.09 14.66 5.52
N GLN A 17 -0.04 15.47 5.37
CA GLN A 17 0.31 16.05 4.07
C GLN A 17 0.54 14.95 3.00
N GLY A 18 1.05 13.79 3.41
CA GLY A 18 1.20 12.62 2.54
C GLY A 18 -0.14 12.10 2.00
N LYS A 19 -1.14 11.93 2.88
CA LYS A 19 -2.50 11.52 2.49
C LYS A 19 -3.13 12.51 1.50
N GLU A 20 -2.96 13.81 1.75
CA GLU A 20 -3.53 14.86 0.91
C GLU A 20 -2.93 14.86 -0.51
N VAL A 21 -1.61 14.67 -0.62
CA VAL A 21 -0.93 14.53 -1.93
C VAL A 21 -1.39 13.28 -2.65
N LEU A 22 -1.51 12.15 -1.95
CA LEU A 22 -1.98 10.90 -2.53
C LEU A 22 -3.40 11.05 -3.11
N LEU A 23 -4.30 11.70 -2.37
CA LEU A 23 -5.65 12.02 -2.84
C LEU A 23 -5.64 12.91 -4.09
N LYS A 24 -4.78 13.93 -4.16
CA LYS A 24 -4.64 14.78 -5.35
C LYS A 24 -4.16 14.01 -6.57
N ILE A 25 -3.25 13.06 -6.38
CA ILE A 25 -2.75 12.19 -7.46
C ILE A 25 -3.86 11.29 -7.98
N LEU A 26 -4.58 10.61 -7.07
CA LEU A 26 -5.65 9.68 -7.43
C LEU A 26 -6.84 10.37 -8.09
N ASN A 27 -7.16 11.60 -7.68
CA ASN A 27 -8.25 12.40 -8.26
C ASN A 27 -7.81 13.29 -9.44
N SER A 28 -6.56 13.16 -9.91
CA SER A 28 -6.08 13.92 -11.05
C SER A 28 -6.77 13.45 -12.34
N PRO A 29 -7.16 14.35 -13.26
CA PRO A 29 -7.69 13.96 -14.57
C PRO A 29 -6.67 13.22 -15.45
N LYS A 30 -5.38 13.23 -15.05
CA LYS A 30 -4.31 12.44 -15.68
C LYS A 30 -4.09 11.08 -15.00
N ALA A 31 -4.84 10.78 -13.95
CA ALA A 31 -4.78 9.49 -13.27
C ALA A 31 -5.38 8.42 -14.19
N ASP A 32 -4.53 7.49 -14.58
CA ASP A 32 -4.93 6.32 -15.37
C ASP A 32 -5.26 5.20 -14.38
N CYS A 33 -6.57 4.96 -14.18
CA CYS A 33 -7.06 3.96 -13.25
C CYS A 33 -6.50 2.56 -13.52
N ASP A 34 -6.27 2.19 -14.78
CA ASP A 34 -5.78 0.86 -15.12
C ASP A 34 -4.29 0.72 -14.80
N LYS A 35 -3.50 1.78 -15.02
CA LYS A 35 -2.11 1.84 -14.51
C LYS A 35 -2.06 1.80 -12.99
N LEU A 36 -2.93 2.54 -12.30
CA LEU A 36 -2.96 2.56 -10.84
C LEU A 36 -3.32 1.18 -10.26
N LYS A 37 -4.30 0.48 -10.84
CA LYS A 37 -4.63 -0.90 -10.47
C LYS A 37 -3.45 -1.84 -10.66
N LYS A 38 -2.74 -1.73 -11.79
CA LYS A 38 -1.56 -2.55 -12.06
C LYS A 38 -0.46 -2.31 -11.02
N ILE A 39 -0.16 -1.05 -10.72
CA ILE A 39 0.82 -0.67 -9.70
C ILE A 39 0.40 -1.23 -8.33
N ALA A 40 -0.87 -1.10 -7.95
CA ALA A 40 -1.37 -1.64 -6.67
C ALA A 40 -1.18 -3.17 -6.59
N ALA A 41 -1.52 -3.91 -7.64
CA ALA A 41 -1.36 -5.36 -7.69
C ALA A 41 0.13 -5.78 -7.60
N ASP A 42 1.03 -5.05 -8.24
CA ASP A 42 2.48 -5.30 -8.16
C ASP A 42 3.01 -5.11 -6.74
N TYR A 43 2.56 -4.05 -6.04
CA TYR A 43 2.94 -3.81 -4.65
C TYR A 43 2.34 -4.82 -3.68
N GLU A 44 1.07 -5.23 -3.88
CA GLU A 44 0.42 -6.25 -3.06
C GLU A 44 1.15 -7.60 -3.17
N LYS A 45 1.49 -8.01 -4.40
CA LYS A 45 2.30 -9.21 -4.64
C LYS A 45 3.65 -9.13 -3.91
N LYS A 46 4.35 -7.99 -4.02
CA LYS A 46 5.64 -7.81 -3.37
C LYS A 46 5.54 -7.84 -1.85
N ALA A 47 4.49 -7.23 -1.28
CA ALA A 47 4.25 -7.28 0.16
C ALA A 47 4.00 -8.72 0.66
N LEU A 48 3.21 -9.51 -0.09
CA LEU A 48 2.99 -10.92 0.21
C LEU A 48 4.28 -11.75 0.16
N GLU A 49 5.13 -11.51 -0.84
CA GLU A 49 6.44 -12.16 -0.94
C GLU A 49 7.34 -11.83 0.26
N MET A 50 7.36 -10.56 0.70
CA MET A 50 8.11 -10.14 1.88
C MET A 50 7.58 -10.79 3.17
N MET A 51 6.26 -10.82 3.37
CA MET A 51 5.65 -11.48 4.53
C MET A 51 5.97 -12.98 4.58
N GLN A 52 5.95 -13.65 3.42
CA GLN A 52 6.32 -15.07 3.34
C GLN A 52 7.81 -15.29 3.63
N ALA A 53 8.68 -14.39 3.17
CA ALA A 53 10.11 -14.45 3.47
C ALA A 53 10.37 -14.28 4.98
N GLU A 54 9.79 -13.25 5.60
CA GLU A 54 9.90 -13.00 7.05
C GLU A 54 9.38 -14.19 7.87
N SER A 55 8.26 -14.80 7.47
CA SER A 55 7.71 -15.99 8.15
C SER A 55 8.63 -17.21 8.06
N ARG A 56 9.44 -17.35 7.00
CA ARG A 56 10.40 -18.45 6.87
C ARG A 56 11.64 -18.21 7.72
N GLU A 57 12.09 -16.96 7.80
CA GLU A 57 13.24 -16.56 8.63
C GLU A 57 12.96 -16.70 10.12
N GLN A 58 11.72 -16.50 10.57
CA GLN A 58 11.32 -16.66 11.98
C GLN A 58 11.11 -18.13 12.42
N GLN A 59 11.11 -19.08 11.48
CA GLN A 59 10.94 -20.52 11.76
C GLN A 59 12.27 -21.29 11.80
N GLN A 60 13.40 -20.63 11.56
CA GLN A 60 14.76 -21.18 11.70
C GLN A 60 15.38 -20.74 13.03
#